data_AF-A0A4D4MVL4-F1
#
_entry.id   AF-A0A4D4MVL4-F1
#
_cell.length_a   1.000
_cell.length_b   1.000
_cell.length_c   1.000
_cell.angle_alpha   90.00
_cell.angle_beta   90.00
_cell.angle_gamma   90.00
#
_symmetry.space_group_name_H-M   'P 1'
#
loop_
_entity.id
_entity.type
_entity.pdbx_description
1 polymer ?
#
loop_
_entity_poly.entity_id
_entity_poly.type
_entity_poly.pdbx_seq_one_letter_code
_entity_poly.pdbx_strand_id
1 'polypeptide(L)'
;MGRRTGWWRTEARRAAGWHGVLRRGRALAAAAGAALCVTVALPQTATAAGTPTPYAFAEDARTVKGATGTTDAVRLEPGGTYRSAVRDGGKLYYRLELDATADAYVSVTAVPGTAATVTSSDGLKVSVQDADSHTCSTGAAHFGATQSPHPIAAWASREVGPDTYLCKQAGTYYVVVERRTTPGSAPGDWDLELDYVSEPALKKAAGSGATSAPEAWNSASPQALVGDATRRAGGAGFASAAALGQGVWKDAVRPGQTLFYKVPVDWGQQLYATAETGSSTGGDGFVGTALTMSLYNPVRGYVDDVGSGYSGDQTSAALDPLPPVAYDNRHAVQNRVSGMRFAGWYYLAVHLGAPVADKFGKGPFGLTLRVRVSGTAGSGPSYAGQAEPSGVFEVTRQDREEAAAGAGGSTANVPGGTTGSASGGATGGGTGAAETGADGARTGDDGTMTLVAVGGIGTGSLLVLALVVWTAVARRRAVSDGAAMGAAPVVRGEYGPPRAW
;
A
#
# COMPACT_ATOMS: atom_id res chain seq x y z
N MET A 1 -30.65 -57.90 43.27
CA MET A 1 -29.98 -57.30 44.45
C MET A 1 -29.87 -55.79 44.21
N GLY A 2 -29.72 -54.88 45.17
CA GLY A 2 -29.69 -55.01 46.64
C GLY A 2 -29.15 -53.75 47.34
N ARG A 3 -30.05 -52.80 47.67
CA ARG A 3 -30.02 -51.73 48.71
C ARG A 3 -28.67 -51.18 49.26
N ARG A 4 -28.59 -49.83 49.36
CA ARG A 4 -28.59 -49.13 50.68
C ARG A 4 -29.12 -47.67 50.62
N THR A 5 -28.56 -46.73 51.38
CA THR A 5 -29.18 -45.48 51.93
C THR A 5 -28.09 -44.47 52.34
N GLY A 6 -28.33 -43.17 52.62
CA GLY A 6 -29.56 -42.36 52.66
C GLY A 6 -29.70 -41.35 51.50
N TRP A 7 -30.37 -40.20 51.57
CA TRP A 7 -31.07 -39.45 52.66
C TRP A 7 -30.17 -38.78 53.72
N TRP A 8 -30.46 -37.57 54.22
CA TRP A 8 -31.71 -36.76 54.29
C TRP A 8 -31.53 -35.34 53.64
N ARG A 9 -32.50 -34.47 53.27
CA ARG A 9 -33.81 -33.99 53.79
C ARG A 9 -33.72 -33.29 55.17
N THR A 10 -34.46 -32.22 55.51
CA THR A 10 -35.75 -31.61 55.08
C THR A 10 -35.65 -30.05 55.08
N GLU A 11 -36.38 -29.26 54.27
CA GLU A 11 -37.74 -28.64 54.46
C GLU A 11 -37.87 -27.71 55.72
N ALA A 12 -38.68 -26.63 55.80
CA ALA A 12 -39.80 -26.13 54.98
C ALA A 12 -39.92 -24.57 55.07
N ARG A 13 -40.33 -23.81 54.02
CA ARG A 13 -41.70 -23.35 53.61
C ARG A 13 -42.39 -22.24 54.45
N ARG A 14 -43.01 -21.26 53.72
CA ARG A 14 -44.15 -20.36 54.08
C ARG A 14 -43.87 -19.19 55.07
N ALA A 15 -44.60 -18.06 55.06
CA ALA A 15 -45.49 -17.45 54.04
C ALA A 15 -45.81 -15.94 54.34
N ALA A 16 -46.24 -15.22 53.29
CA ALA A 16 -47.21 -14.11 53.20
C ALA A 16 -47.37 -13.02 54.30
N GLY A 17 -47.43 -11.74 53.85
CA GLY A 17 -48.69 -10.96 54.00
C GLY A 17 -48.63 -9.51 54.56
N TRP A 18 -49.14 -8.55 53.75
CA TRP A 18 -49.87 -7.30 54.16
C TRP A 18 -49.06 -6.20 54.92
N HIS A 19 -49.43 -4.90 54.98
CA HIS A 19 -50.32 -4.03 54.17
C HIS A 19 -49.96 -2.53 54.43
N GLY A 20 -50.49 -1.58 53.62
CA GLY A 20 -50.38 -0.11 53.82
C GLY A 20 -49.76 0.65 52.64
N VAL A 21 -50.40 1.39 51.72
CA VAL A 21 -51.78 1.91 51.46
C VAL A 21 -51.99 3.43 51.75
N LEU A 22 -52.15 4.20 50.65
CA LEU A 22 -52.68 5.59 50.53
C LEU A 22 -51.82 6.74 51.11
N ARG A 23 -51.81 7.96 50.54
CA ARG A 23 -52.91 8.74 49.93
C ARG A 23 -52.58 9.49 48.63
N ARG A 24 -53.64 9.99 47.99
CA ARG A 24 -53.65 10.87 46.80
C ARG A 24 -53.43 12.36 47.20
N GLY A 25 -52.83 13.13 46.30
CA GLY A 25 -52.94 14.60 46.27
C GLY A 25 -53.03 15.09 44.83
N ARG A 26 -54.07 15.86 44.48
CA ARG A 26 -54.15 16.64 43.23
C ARG A 26 -53.93 18.10 43.59
N ALA A 27 -53.04 18.78 42.86
CA ALA A 27 -52.98 20.24 42.83
C ALA A 27 -52.67 20.67 41.38
N LEU A 28 -53.51 21.55 40.84
CA LEU A 28 -53.23 22.29 39.61
C LEU A 28 -52.69 23.66 40.01
N ALA A 29 -51.48 23.98 39.58
CA ALA A 29 -50.93 25.33 39.60
C ALA A 29 -50.01 25.49 38.40
N ALA A 30 -50.26 26.50 37.56
CA ALA A 30 -49.40 26.81 36.43
C ALA A 30 -48.32 27.80 36.87
N ALA A 31 -47.07 27.51 36.52
CA ALA A 31 -45.95 28.44 36.58
C ALA A 31 -45.04 28.16 35.36
N ALA A 32 -44.50 29.22 34.77
CA ALA A 32 -43.74 29.14 33.52
C ALA A 32 -42.23 29.05 33.74
N GLY A 33 -41.51 28.63 32.68
CA GLY A 33 -40.12 29.02 32.46
C GLY A 33 -39.03 28.11 33.05
N ALA A 34 -38.71 27.03 32.33
CA ALA A 34 -37.33 26.56 32.11
C ALA A 34 -37.34 25.34 31.18
N ALA A 35 -37.15 25.54 29.87
CA ALA A 35 -36.84 24.44 28.97
C ALA A 35 -35.36 24.05 29.14
N LEU A 36 -35.06 23.22 30.15
CA LEU A 36 -33.77 22.53 30.18
C LEU A 36 -33.70 21.57 29.00
N CYS A 37 -33.00 21.98 27.94
CA CYS A 37 -32.53 21.07 26.92
C CYS A 37 -31.58 20.07 27.58
N VAL A 38 -32.11 18.91 28.00
CA VAL A 38 -31.31 17.75 28.35
C VAL A 38 -30.66 17.26 27.06
N THR A 39 -29.50 17.84 26.75
CA THR A 39 -28.60 17.32 25.73
C THR A 39 -28.18 15.94 26.18
N VAL A 40 -28.83 14.91 25.64
CA VAL A 40 -28.35 13.54 25.72
C VAL A 40 -27.06 13.49 24.92
N ALA A 41 -25.96 13.80 25.60
CA ALA A 41 -24.63 13.59 25.09
C ALA A 41 -24.44 12.09 24.94
N LEU A 42 -24.80 11.57 23.76
CA LEU A 42 -24.33 10.27 23.30
C LEU A 42 -22.81 10.27 23.52
N PRO A 43 -22.25 9.28 24.24
CA PRO A 43 -20.81 9.25 24.45
C PRO A 43 -20.15 9.10 23.09
N GLN A 44 -19.55 10.18 22.60
CA GLN A 44 -18.57 10.09 21.52
C GLN A 44 -17.51 9.11 22.02
N THR A 45 -17.44 7.94 21.39
CA THR A 45 -16.43 6.94 21.71
C THR A 45 -15.09 7.48 21.25
N ALA A 46 -14.45 8.25 22.13
CA ALA A 46 -13.08 8.69 21.96
C ALA A 46 -12.23 7.45 21.77
N THR A 47 -11.79 7.22 20.52
CA THR A 47 -11.01 6.05 20.16
C THR A 47 -9.72 6.07 20.98
N ALA A 48 -9.47 4.99 21.73
CA ALA A 48 -8.39 4.95 22.70
C ALA A 48 -7.05 5.24 22.00
N ALA A 49 -6.44 6.37 22.33
CA ALA A 49 -5.28 6.91 21.64
C ALA A 49 -4.00 6.11 21.97
N GLY A 50 -3.89 4.92 21.37
CA GLY A 50 -2.80 3.97 21.60
C GLY A 50 -2.85 2.68 20.79
N THR A 51 -4.00 2.27 20.27
CA THR A 51 -4.12 1.09 19.39
C THR A 51 -3.98 1.52 17.91
N PRO A 52 -3.14 0.85 17.08
CA PRO A 52 -3.14 1.06 15.63
C PRO A 52 -4.51 0.76 15.03
N THR A 53 -4.92 1.53 14.01
CA THR A 53 -6.18 1.27 13.29
C THR A 53 -6.11 -0.10 12.60
N PRO A 54 -7.04 -1.04 12.85
CA PRO A 54 -7.10 -2.31 12.13
C PRO A 54 -7.32 -2.10 10.62
N TYR A 55 -6.95 -3.09 9.81
CA TYR A 55 -7.17 -3.03 8.37
C TYR A 55 -8.66 -2.91 8.03
N ALA A 56 -9.01 -1.90 7.24
CA ALA A 56 -10.36 -1.68 6.76
C ALA A 56 -10.58 -2.41 5.41
N PHE A 57 -10.86 -3.71 5.55
CA PHE A 57 -11.45 -4.57 4.53
C PHE A 57 -12.71 -3.96 3.88
N ALA A 58 -13.05 -4.36 2.66
CA ALA A 58 -14.29 -3.97 2.01
C ALA A 58 -15.53 -4.46 2.78
N GLU A 59 -16.58 -3.64 2.85
CA GLU A 59 -17.79 -3.90 3.67
C GLU A 59 -18.64 -5.05 3.09
N ASP A 60 -18.60 -5.23 1.78
CA ASP A 60 -19.31 -6.25 0.99
C ASP A 60 -18.50 -7.54 0.75
N ALA A 61 -17.23 -7.58 1.20
CA ALA A 61 -16.33 -8.71 1.00
C ALA A 61 -16.90 -10.01 1.60
N ARG A 62 -17.19 -10.99 0.73
CA ARG A 62 -17.83 -12.25 1.11
C ARG A 62 -16.90 -13.16 1.89
N THR A 63 -17.24 -13.50 3.13
CA THR A 63 -16.47 -14.48 3.92
C THR A 63 -16.56 -15.87 3.29
N VAL A 64 -15.41 -16.45 2.93
CA VAL A 64 -15.26 -17.79 2.36
C VAL A 64 -14.14 -18.54 3.07
N LYS A 65 -14.24 -19.87 3.14
CA LYS A 65 -13.19 -20.71 3.73
C LYS A 65 -12.30 -21.28 2.63
N GLY A 66 -11.01 -20.95 2.64
CA GLY A 66 -10.03 -21.62 1.78
C GLY A 66 -9.94 -23.11 2.10
N ALA A 67 -9.91 -23.95 1.07
CA ALA A 67 -9.80 -25.41 1.22
C ALA A 67 -8.33 -25.84 1.39
N THR A 68 -8.08 -27.00 1.99
CA THR A 68 -6.73 -27.59 2.10
C THR A 68 -6.31 -28.41 0.87
N GLY A 69 -7.14 -28.45 -0.17
CA GLY A 69 -6.92 -29.14 -1.43
C GLY A 69 -7.95 -28.70 -2.47
N THR A 70 -7.85 -29.22 -3.69
CA THR A 70 -8.64 -28.76 -4.86
C THR A 70 -10.12 -29.18 -4.79
N THR A 71 -10.44 -30.37 -4.27
CA THR A 71 -11.80 -30.95 -4.27
C THR A 71 -12.85 -30.04 -3.62
N ASP A 72 -12.55 -29.52 -2.42
CA ASP A 72 -13.48 -28.70 -1.64
C ASP A 72 -13.30 -27.19 -1.86
N ALA A 73 -12.48 -26.79 -2.86
CA ALA A 73 -12.15 -25.39 -3.10
C ALA A 73 -13.39 -24.57 -3.44
N VAL A 74 -13.63 -23.51 -2.69
CA VAL A 74 -14.73 -22.55 -2.95
C VAL A 74 -14.46 -21.78 -4.24
N ARG A 75 -15.48 -21.63 -5.10
CA ARG A 75 -15.40 -20.85 -6.34
C ARG A 75 -15.34 -19.35 -6.03
N LEU A 76 -14.43 -18.64 -6.67
CA LEU A 76 -14.42 -17.18 -6.75
C LEU A 76 -15.02 -16.75 -8.09
N GLU A 77 -16.04 -15.91 -8.03
CA GLU A 77 -16.57 -15.15 -9.18
C GLU A 77 -15.68 -13.93 -9.49
N PRO A 78 -15.53 -13.54 -10.77
CA PRO A 78 -14.88 -12.30 -11.17
C PRO A 78 -15.68 -11.08 -10.67
N GLY A 79 -15.00 -9.94 -10.49
CA GLY A 79 -15.57 -8.76 -9.85
C GLY A 79 -15.82 -8.92 -8.34
N GLY A 80 -15.45 -10.06 -7.75
CA GLY A 80 -15.70 -10.36 -6.34
C GLY A 80 -14.53 -10.05 -5.42
N THR A 81 -14.84 -9.38 -4.30
CA THR A 81 -13.97 -9.29 -3.12
C THR A 81 -14.44 -10.29 -2.04
N TYR A 82 -13.49 -10.87 -1.31
CA TYR A 82 -13.71 -11.95 -0.35
C TYR A 82 -12.86 -11.80 0.90
N ARG A 83 -13.32 -12.35 2.03
CA ARG A 83 -12.53 -12.51 3.25
C ARG A 83 -12.25 -13.99 3.53
N SER A 84 -11.05 -14.30 3.99
CA SER A 84 -10.64 -15.64 4.45
C SER A 84 -9.58 -15.49 5.56
N ALA A 85 -9.01 -16.59 6.06
CA ALA A 85 -7.90 -16.55 7.02
C ALA A 85 -6.93 -17.72 6.78
N VAL A 86 -5.63 -17.47 6.98
CA VAL A 86 -4.55 -18.46 6.77
C VAL A 86 -3.72 -18.65 8.04
N ARG A 87 -3.72 -19.90 8.52
CA ARG A 87 -2.88 -20.36 9.63
C ARG A 87 -1.40 -20.30 9.32
N ASP A 88 -0.57 -20.41 10.36
CA ASP A 88 0.87 -20.63 10.20
C ASP A 88 1.16 -21.91 9.37
N GLY A 89 2.18 -21.84 8.51
CA GLY A 89 2.47 -22.84 7.48
C GLY A 89 1.26 -23.19 6.59
N GLY A 90 0.31 -22.28 6.43
CA GLY A 90 -0.97 -22.51 5.77
C GLY A 90 -0.86 -22.49 4.26
N LYS A 91 -1.46 -23.51 3.62
CA LYS A 91 -1.70 -23.56 2.17
C LYS A 91 -3.20 -23.71 1.94
N LEU A 92 -3.77 -22.77 1.19
CA LEU A 92 -5.20 -22.69 0.89
C LEU A 92 -5.45 -22.72 -0.61
N TYR A 93 -6.59 -23.29 -1.00
CA TYR A 93 -7.05 -23.45 -2.37
C TYR A 93 -8.43 -22.80 -2.55
N TYR A 94 -8.57 -22.03 -3.62
CA TYR A 94 -9.82 -21.45 -4.11
C TYR A 94 -9.94 -21.75 -5.60
N ARG A 95 -11.15 -21.97 -6.12
CA ARG A 95 -11.37 -22.38 -7.52
C ARG A 95 -11.76 -21.18 -8.38
N LEU A 96 -11.26 -21.14 -9.61
CA LEU A 96 -11.72 -20.26 -10.68
C LEU A 96 -12.29 -21.14 -11.80
N GLU A 97 -13.33 -20.68 -12.48
CA GLU A 97 -13.72 -21.25 -13.78
C GLU A 97 -13.43 -20.17 -14.83
N LEU A 98 -12.50 -20.43 -15.75
CA LEU A 98 -12.02 -19.45 -16.73
C LEU A 98 -12.46 -19.83 -18.15
N ASP A 99 -12.85 -18.86 -18.97
CA ASP A 99 -13.03 -19.04 -20.41
C ASP A 99 -11.67 -19.01 -21.15
N ALA A 100 -11.66 -19.27 -22.47
CA ALA A 100 -10.42 -19.36 -23.27
C ALA A 100 -9.94 -18.02 -23.86
N THR A 101 -10.41 -16.88 -23.34
CA THR A 101 -10.18 -15.55 -23.94
C THR A 101 -9.85 -14.44 -22.95
N ALA A 102 -10.39 -14.46 -21.72
CA ALA A 102 -10.13 -13.43 -20.72
C ALA A 102 -8.86 -13.72 -19.89
N ASP A 103 -8.11 -12.66 -19.57
CA ASP A 103 -7.10 -12.70 -18.53
C ASP A 103 -7.79 -12.68 -17.15
N ALA A 104 -7.19 -13.36 -16.19
CA ALA A 104 -7.66 -13.44 -14.81
C ALA A 104 -6.55 -13.03 -13.85
N TYR A 105 -6.83 -12.06 -12.99
CA TYR A 105 -5.90 -11.51 -12.00
C TYR A 105 -6.49 -11.69 -10.61
N VAL A 106 -5.78 -12.38 -9.72
CA VAL A 106 -6.20 -12.54 -8.32
C VAL A 106 -5.12 -11.98 -7.41
N SER A 107 -5.49 -10.95 -6.66
CA SER A 107 -4.67 -10.42 -5.57
C SER A 107 -5.17 -10.93 -4.22
N VAL A 108 -4.24 -11.04 -3.28
CA VAL A 108 -4.50 -11.43 -1.90
C VAL A 108 -3.69 -10.52 -0.98
N THR A 109 -4.40 -9.78 -0.13
CA THR A 109 -3.81 -8.96 0.94
C THR A 109 -3.79 -9.77 2.22
N ALA A 110 -2.60 -10.10 2.72
CA ALA A 110 -2.43 -10.68 4.04
C ALA A 110 -2.42 -9.60 5.12
N VAL A 111 -3.23 -9.79 6.15
CA VAL A 111 -3.42 -8.88 7.28
C VAL A 111 -2.97 -9.60 8.55
N PRO A 112 -1.70 -9.40 8.99
CA PRO A 112 -1.28 -9.84 10.32
C PRO A 112 -1.97 -9.00 11.40
N GLY A 113 -2.19 -9.58 12.57
CA GLY A 113 -2.62 -8.82 13.74
C GLY A 113 -1.61 -7.72 14.08
N THR A 114 -2.08 -6.54 14.51
CA THR A 114 -1.25 -5.33 14.71
C THR A 114 -0.18 -5.44 15.82
N ALA A 115 -0.17 -6.55 16.56
CA ALA A 115 0.83 -6.88 17.59
C ALA A 115 1.57 -8.21 17.29
N ALA A 116 1.46 -8.75 16.08
CA ALA A 116 2.12 -10.00 15.70
C ALA A 116 3.61 -9.78 15.39
N THR A 117 4.49 -10.62 15.94
CA THR A 117 5.90 -10.65 15.56
C THR A 117 6.05 -11.26 14.17
N VAL A 118 6.67 -10.51 13.26
CA VAL A 118 6.95 -10.94 11.88
C VAL A 118 8.44 -10.77 11.57
N THR A 119 9.03 -11.70 10.85
CA THR A 119 10.39 -11.54 10.31
C THR A 119 10.37 -10.80 8.98
N SER A 120 11.54 -10.36 8.50
CA SER A 120 11.71 -9.77 7.17
C SER A 120 11.40 -10.73 6.01
N SER A 121 11.46 -12.03 6.26
CA SER A 121 11.24 -13.11 5.28
C SER A 121 9.85 -13.74 5.38
N ASP A 122 9.06 -13.35 6.39
CA ASP A 122 7.67 -13.78 6.52
C ASP A 122 6.82 -13.02 5.49
N GLY A 123 5.81 -13.68 4.95
CA GLY A 123 5.10 -13.16 3.80
C GLY A 123 4.01 -14.05 3.23
N LEU A 124 3.59 -13.75 2.01
CA LEU A 124 2.57 -14.48 1.28
C LEU A 124 3.10 -14.85 -0.11
N LYS A 125 2.83 -16.08 -0.57
CA LYS A 125 2.94 -16.45 -1.99
C LYS A 125 1.55 -16.75 -2.54
N VAL A 126 1.25 -16.21 -3.71
CA VAL A 126 0.02 -16.51 -4.47
C VAL A 126 0.44 -17.13 -5.80
N SER A 127 -0.25 -18.19 -6.21
CA SER A 127 -0.09 -18.83 -7.53
C SER A 127 -1.46 -19.03 -8.17
N VAL A 128 -1.55 -18.92 -9.49
CA VAL A 128 -2.65 -19.54 -10.24
C VAL A 128 -2.12 -20.83 -10.86
N GLN A 129 -2.88 -21.92 -10.73
CA GLN A 129 -2.54 -23.24 -11.24
C GLN A 129 -3.69 -23.81 -12.08
N ASP A 130 -3.38 -24.64 -13.08
CA ASP A 130 -4.40 -25.42 -13.81
C ASP A 130 -4.88 -26.64 -13.01
N ALA A 131 -5.80 -27.42 -13.59
CA ALA A 131 -6.35 -28.62 -12.95
C ALA A 131 -5.30 -29.72 -12.68
N ASP A 132 -4.23 -29.76 -13.47
CA ASP A 132 -3.10 -30.70 -13.34
C ASP A 132 -1.98 -30.15 -12.42
N SER A 133 -2.23 -29.01 -11.76
CA SER A 133 -1.30 -28.29 -10.88
C SER A 133 -0.08 -27.64 -11.56
N HIS A 134 -0.06 -27.50 -12.89
CA HIS A 134 0.93 -26.64 -13.54
C HIS A 134 0.70 -25.19 -13.13
N THR A 135 1.77 -24.46 -12.86
CA THR A 135 1.66 -23.07 -12.38
C THR A 135 1.68 -22.10 -13.55
N CYS A 136 0.60 -21.33 -13.70
CA CYS A 136 0.41 -20.34 -14.76
C CYS A 136 1.27 -19.09 -14.52
N SER A 137 1.15 -18.52 -13.31
CA SER A 137 2.08 -17.51 -12.80
C SER A 137 2.10 -17.52 -11.26
N THR A 138 2.98 -16.74 -10.66
CA THR A 138 3.18 -16.69 -9.21
C THR A 138 3.78 -15.35 -8.80
N GLY A 139 3.25 -14.76 -7.74
CA GLY A 139 3.82 -13.59 -7.07
C GLY A 139 3.99 -13.84 -5.57
N ALA A 140 4.80 -13.00 -4.94
CA ALA A 140 5.03 -13.05 -3.50
C ALA A 140 5.21 -11.63 -2.93
N ALA A 141 4.93 -11.47 -1.64
CA ALA A 141 5.20 -10.27 -0.86
C ALA A 141 5.72 -10.67 0.53
N HIS A 142 6.53 -9.82 1.15
CA HIS A 142 7.16 -10.05 2.46
C HIS A 142 7.32 -8.72 3.23
N PHE A 143 7.41 -8.75 4.56
CA PHE A 143 7.51 -7.51 5.35
C PHE A 143 8.85 -6.76 5.21
N GLY A 144 9.89 -7.40 4.67
CA GLY A 144 11.18 -6.77 4.39
C GLY A 144 11.89 -6.23 5.64
N ALA A 145 12.84 -5.31 5.43
CA ALA A 145 13.71 -4.80 6.48
C ALA A 145 12.98 -4.06 7.62
N THR A 146 11.74 -3.62 7.41
CA THR A 146 10.91 -2.90 8.39
C THR A 146 10.50 -3.79 9.59
N GLN A 147 10.42 -5.11 9.41
CA GLN A 147 10.08 -6.11 10.45
C GLN A 147 8.88 -5.74 11.34
N SER A 148 7.90 -5.04 10.75
CA SER A 148 6.71 -4.50 11.42
C SER A 148 5.48 -5.13 10.78
N PRO A 149 4.49 -5.64 11.55
CA PRO A 149 3.26 -6.16 10.98
C PRO A 149 2.50 -5.03 10.28
N HIS A 150 2.16 -5.25 9.01
CA HIS A 150 1.35 -4.36 8.18
C HIS A 150 0.66 -5.17 7.07
N PRO A 151 -0.40 -4.66 6.42
CA PRO A 151 -1.03 -5.36 5.31
C PRO A 151 -0.07 -5.45 4.12
N ILE A 152 0.14 -6.65 3.59
CA ILE A 152 1.00 -6.90 2.41
C ILE A 152 0.19 -7.62 1.33
N ALA A 153 0.22 -7.12 0.10
CA ALA A 153 -0.51 -7.71 -1.03
C ALA A 153 0.44 -8.42 -2.01
N ALA A 154 0.09 -9.66 -2.35
CA ALA A 154 0.70 -10.44 -3.42
C ALA A 154 -0.39 -10.81 -4.44
N TRP A 155 -0.01 -11.06 -5.70
CA TRP A 155 -0.94 -11.36 -6.78
C TRP A 155 -0.41 -12.48 -7.68
N ALA A 156 -1.31 -13.13 -8.40
CA ALA A 156 -0.98 -14.02 -9.50
C ALA A 156 -2.02 -13.89 -10.61
N SER A 157 -1.68 -14.43 -11.78
CA SER A 157 -2.41 -14.24 -13.02
C SER A 157 -2.53 -15.51 -13.84
N ARG A 158 -3.52 -15.52 -14.73
CA ARG A 158 -3.59 -16.39 -15.90
C ARG A 158 -3.84 -15.48 -17.09
N GLU A 159 -2.85 -15.39 -17.97
CA GLU A 159 -2.83 -14.48 -19.12
C GLU A 159 -2.88 -15.27 -20.44
N VAL A 160 -3.81 -14.93 -21.34
CA VAL A 160 -4.12 -15.64 -22.59
C VAL A 160 -3.61 -14.83 -23.78
N GLY A 161 -2.31 -14.92 -24.04
CA GLY A 161 -1.65 -14.26 -25.17
C GLY A 161 -1.13 -15.21 -26.24
N PRO A 162 -0.52 -14.68 -27.32
CA PRO A 162 0.37 -15.48 -28.19
C PRO A 162 1.55 -16.04 -27.38
N ASP A 163 2.14 -15.21 -26.52
CA ASP A 163 3.42 -15.46 -25.82
C ASP A 163 3.32 -16.45 -24.65
N THR A 164 2.14 -16.68 -24.07
CA THR A 164 1.96 -17.76 -23.08
C THR A 164 2.20 -19.12 -23.74
N TYR A 165 2.65 -20.12 -22.98
CA TYR A 165 2.88 -21.49 -23.48
C TYR A 165 2.07 -22.56 -22.74
N LEU A 166 1.51 -22.23 -21.58
CA LEU A 166 0.58 -23.06 -20.78
C LEU A 166 -0.69 -22.25 -20.43
N CYS A 167 -1.65 -22.87 -19.73
CA CYS A 167 -2.83 -22.22 -19.14
C CYS A 167 -3.76 -21.41 -20.07
N LYS A 168 -3.74 -21.63 -21.40
CA LYS A 168 -4.62 -20.93 -22.35
C LYS A 168 -6.06 -21.45 -22.40
N GLN A 169 -6.29 -22.69 -22.01
CA GLN A 169 -7.58 -23.36 -22.25
C GLN A 169 -8.67 -22.90 -21.28
N ALA A 170 -9.92 -22.93 -21.72
CA ALA A 170 -11.07 -22.81 -20.81
C ALA A 170 -11.13 -24.00 -19.85
N GLY A 171 -11.61 -23.77 -18.63
CA GLY A 171 -11.80 -24.81 -17.63
C GLY A 171 -11.53 -24.34 -16.21
N THR A 172 -11.33 -25.31 -15.33
CA THR A 172 -11.09 -25.10 -13.90
C THR A 172 -9.62 -24.78 -13.60
N TYR A 173 -9.39 -23.72 -12.83
CA TYR A 173 -8.10 -23.30 -12.31
C TYR A 173 -8.18 -23.11 -10.79
N TYR A 174 -7.03 -23.03 -10.12
CA TYR A 174 -6.94 -22.86 -8.68
C TYR A 174 -6.03 -21.69 -8.29
N VAL A 175 -6.56 -20.79 -7.46
CA VAL A 175 -5.74 -19.84 -6.69
C VAL A 175 -5.19 -20.58 -5.49
N VAL A 176 -3.87 -20.61 -5.38
CA VAL A 176 -3.14 -21.27 -4.31
C VAL A 176 -2.42 -20.22 -3.49
N VAL A 177 -2.82 -20.10 -2.22
CA VAL A 177 -2.30 -19.11 -1.27
C VAL A 177 -1.48 -19.82 -0.22
N GLU A 178 -0.19 -19.50 -0.13
CA GLU A 178 0.75 -20.06 0.85
C GLU A 178 1.26 -18.94 1.78
N ARG A 179 0.99 -19.05 3.08
CA ARG A 179 1.68 -18.22 4.08
C ARG A 179 3.13 -18.68 4.20
N ARG A 180 4.06 -17.74 4.04
CA ARG A 180 5.50 -17.94 4.27
C ARG A 180 5.83 -17.47 5.68
N THR A 181 6.46 -18.35 6.44
CA THR A 181 6.97 -18.11 7.79
C THR A 181 8.33 -18.76 7.94
N THR A 182 9.08 -18.30 8.94
CA THR A 182 10.45 -18.72 9.21
C THR A 182 10.62 -19.02 10.71
N PRO A 183 11.69 -19.73 11.13
CA PRO A 183 11.90 -20.01 12.56
C PRO A 183 12.02 -18.71 13.37
N GLY A 184 10.98 -18.40 14.16
CA GLY A 184 10.86 -17.15 14.93
C GLY A 184 9.60 -16.33 14.63
N SER A 185 8.84 -16.65 13.57
CA SER A 185 7.51 -16.07 13.33
C SER A 185 6.56 -16.27 14.51
N ALA A 186 5.67 -15.30 14.79
CA ALA A 186 4.60 -15.51 15.76
C ALA A 186 3.55 -16.52 15.24
N PRO A 187 3.11 -17.47 16.09
CA PRO A 187 1.93 -18.29 15.81
C PRO A 187 0.65 -17.45 15.92
N GLY A 188 -0.41 -17.91 15.25
CA GLY A 188 -1.67 -17.19 15.11
C GLY A 188 -1.97 -16.92 13.63
N ASP A 189 -3.24 -16.91 13.27
CA ASP A 189 -3.67 -16.82 11.87
C ASP A 189 -3.54 -15.38 11.33
N TRP A 190 -3.41 -15.23 10.02
CA TRP A 190 -3.54 -13.94 9.34
C TRP A 190 -4.85 -13.90 8.57
N ASP A 191 -5.61 -12.82 8.72
CA ASP A 191 -6.78 -12.60 7.87
C ASP A 191 -6.33 -12.29 6.44
N LEU A 192 -7.17 -12.62 5.47
CA LEU A 192 -6.93 -12.42 4.04
C LEU A 192 -8.09 -11.64 3.43
N GLU A 193 -7.78 -10.59 2.66
CA GLU A 193 -8.68 -10.06 1.63
C GLU A 193 -8.26 -10.61 0.27
N LEU A 194 -9.20 -11.09 -0.53
CA LEU A 194 -8.95 -11.58 -1.90
C LEU A 194 -9.83 -10.81 -2.89
N ASP A 195 -9.26 -10.39 -4.01
CA ASP A 195 -9.99 -9.74 -5.10
C ASP A 195 -9.68 -10.46 -6.42
N TYR A 196 -10.72 -10.82 -7.17
CA TYR A 196 -10.58 -11.41 -8.51
C TYR A 196 -11.08 -10.42 -9.57
N VAL A 197 -10.15 -9.90 -10.37
CA VAL A 197 -10.42 -9.05 -11.53
C VAL A 197 -10.24 -9.86 -12.83
N SER A 198 -11.09 -9.63 -13.83
CA SER A 198 -10.93 -10.18 -15.17
C SER A 198 -10.81 -9.08 -16.23
N GLU A 199 -9.81 -9.22 -17.10
CA GLU A 199 -9.58 -8.36 -18.28
C GLU A 199 -10.01 -9.13 -19.54
N PRO A 200 -10.93 -8.60 -20.36
CA PRO A 200 -11.39 -9.28 -21.57
C PRO A 200 -10.34 -9.21 -22.68
N ALA A 201 -10.38 -10.16 -23.62
CA ALA A 201 -9.58 -10.09 -24.85
C ALA A 201 -9.77 -8.77 -25.62
N LEU A 202 -8.83 -8.43 -26.49
CA LEU A 202 -8.94 -7.27 -27.40
C LEU A 202 -9.75 -7.61 -28.67
N LYS A 203 -10.42 -6.62 -29.27
CA LYS A 203 -11.29 -6.76 -30.48
C LYS A 203 -10.55 -7.23 -31.74
N LYS A 204 -9.23 -7.26 -31.69
CA LYS A 204 -8.27 -7.79 -32.67
C LYS A 204 -7.05 -8.24 -31.86
N ALA A 205 -6.07 -8.90 -32.49
CA ALA A 205 -4.72 -8.99 -31.95
C ALA A 205 -4.02 -7.60 -32.02
N ALA A 206 -4.56 -6.63 -31.25
CA ALA A 206 -4.28 -5.20 -31.36
C ALA A 206 -3.95 -4.56 -30.00
N GLY A 207 -2.95 -5.11 -29.32
CA GLY A 207 -1.88 -4.23 -28.82
C GLY A 207 -1.14 -3.61 -30.02
N SER A 208 0.01 -2.98 -29.85
CA SER A 208 0.74 -2.39 -30.99
C SER A 208 1.30 -3.42 -32.01
N GLY A 209 1.11 -4.72 -31.75
CA GLY A 209 1.86 -5.81 -32.38
C GLY A 209 3.21 -6.05 -31.70
N ALA A 210 3.59 -5.22 -30.73
CA ALA A 210 4.78 -5.44 -29.92
C ALA A 210 4.63 -6.65 -29.00
N THR A 211 5.74 -7.34 -28.80
CA THR A 211 5.97 -8.38 -27.78
C THR A 211 6.95 -7.89 -26.70
N SER A 212 7.08 -6.56 -26.57
CA SER A 212 8.01 -5.87 -25.68
C SER A 212 7.40 -4.55 -25.20
N ALA A 213 7.78 -4.10 -24.00
CA ALA A 213 7.35 -2.80 -23.49
C ALA A 213 8.03 -1.62 -24.21
N PRO A 214 7.46 -0.40 -24.19
CA PRO A 214 8.10 0.80 -24.73
C PRO A 214 9.41 1.15 -23.98
N GLU A 215 10.54 1.07 -24.68
CA GLU A 215 11.86 1.41 -24.09
C GLU A 215 12.10 2.92 -23.94
N ALA A 216 11.51 3.73 -24.83
CA ALA A 216 11.76 5.18 -24.92
C ALA A 216 10.61 5.99 -24.30
N TRP A 217 10.82 6.51 -23.10
CA TRP A 217 9.90 7.39 -22.37
C TRP A 217 10.65 8.35 -21.44
N ASN A 218 9.96 9.33 -20.85
CA ASN A 218 10.60 10.32 -19.99
C ASN A 218 10.90 9.78 -18.58
N SER A 219 12.10 9.23 -18.41
CA SER A 219 12.63 8.72 -17.13
C SER A 219 13.36 9.76 -16.29
N ALA A 220 13.22 11.06 -16.58
CA ALA A 220 13.76 12.12 -15.73
C ALA A 220 12.91 12.32 -14.46
N SER A 221 13.56 12.36 -13.29
CA SER A 221 12.88 12.69 -12.04
C SER A 221 12.27 14.10 -12.09
N PRO A 222 10.97 14.27 -11.83
CA PRO A 222 10.31 15.56 -11.95
C PRO A 222 10.74 16.53 -10.85
N GLN A 223 10.78 17.82 -11.15
CA GLN A 223 10.87 18.86 -10.11
C GLN A 223 9.72 18.68 -9.10
N ALA A 224 10.03 18.64 -7.80
CA ALA A 224 9.06 18.43 -6.74
C ALA A 224 7.86 19.41 -6.83
N LEU A 225 6.67 18.97 -6.42
CA LEU A 225 5.52 19.88 -6.32
C LEU A 225 5.76 20.90 -5.21
N VAL A 226 5.77 22.18 -5.58
CA VAL A 226 5.67 23.33 -4.68
C VAL A 226 4.23 23.81 -4.67
N GLY A 227 3.70 24.12 -3.49
CA GLY A 227 2.33 24.58 -3.29
C GLY A 227 1.87 24.33 -1.85
N ASP A 228 0.76 24.96 -1.46
CA ASP A 228 0.14 24.70 -0.17
C ASP A 228 -0.40 23.28 -0.08
N ALA A 229 -0.27 22.69 1.11
CA ALA A 229 -0.52 21.27 1.33
C ALA A 229 -1.89 21.04 1.99
N THR A 230 -2.84 20.48 1.24
CA THR A 230 -4.22 20.24 1.67
C THR A 230 -4.30 19.04 2.62
N ARG A 231 -5.05 19.17 3.71
CA ARG A 231 -5.24 18.05 4.65
C ARG A 231 -6.17 16.98 4.07
N ARG A 232 -5.70 15.73 4.01
CA ARG A 232 -6.47 14.57 3.55
C ARG A 232 -6.08 13.34 4.37
N ALA A 233 -7.02 12.82 5.15
CA ALA A 233 -6.81 11.59 5.92
C ALA A 233 -6.78 10.36 5.00
N GLY A 234 -5.80 9.48 5.19
CA GLY A 234 -5.71 8.20 4.51
C GLY A 234 -6.72 7.17 5.00
N GLY A 235 -7.05 6.22 4.12
CA GLY A 235 -7.83 5.03 4.45
C GLY A 235 -7.05 4.04 5.30
N ALA A 236 -7.74 3.03 5.83
CA ALA A 236 -7.13 1.93 6.60
C ALA A 236 -7.07 0.61 5.81
N GLY A 237 -7.47 0.60 4.54
CA GLY A 237 -7.32 -0.52 3.62
C GLY A 237 -7.60 -0.11 2.17
N PHE A 238 -7.44 -1.02 1.21
CA PHE A 238 -7.59 -0.70 -0.23
C PHE A 238 -9.00 -0.19 -0.56
N ALA A 239 -10.04 -0.83 -0.02
CA ALA A 239 -11.43 -0.44 -0.24
C ALA A 239 -11.82 0.91 0.39
N SER A 240 -11.08 1.37 1.40
CA SER A 240 -11.26 2.68 2.05
C SER A 240 -10.20 3.71 1.63
N ALA A 241 -9.37 3.40 0.63
CA ALA A 241 -8.25 4.23 0.22
C ALA A 241 -8.71 5.63 -0.21
N ALA A 242 -8.11 6.67 0.38
CA ALA A 242 -8.52 8.04 0.14
C ALA A 242 -8.07 8.53 -1.23
N ALA A 243 -8.99 8.99 -2.08
CA ALA A 243 -8.63 9.54 -3.39
C ALA A 243 -7.76 10.81 -3.27
N LEU A 244 -6.71 10.87 -4.08
CA LEU A 244 -5.80 11.99 -4.24
C LEU A 244 -5.71 12.39 -5.71
N GLY A 245 -5.90 13.68 -6.00
CA GLY A 245 -5.46 14.28 -7.27
C GLY A 245 -3.96 14.62 -7.26
N GLN A 246 -3.50 15.24 -8.34
CA GLN A 246 -2.21 15.93 -8.35
C GLN A 246 -2.21 17.04 -7.28
N GLY A 247 -1.20 17.08 -6.42
CA GLY A 247 -1.11 18.07 -5.35
C GLY A 247 -0.07 17.75 -4.29
N VAL A 248 -0.05 18.60 -3.25
CA VAL A 248 0.66 18.34 -1.99
C VAL A 248 -0.39 18.09 -0.92
N TRP A 249 -0.22 17.00 -0.18
CA TRP A 249 -1.22 16.45 0.74
C TRP A 249 -0.61 16.32 2.14
N LYS A 250 -1.37 16.65 3.19
CA LYS A 250 -0.93 16.52 4.59
C LYS A 250 -1.81 15.56 5.37
N ASP A 251 -1.18 14.71 6.15
CA ASP A 251 -1.82 13.80 7.10
C ASP A 251 -0.93 13.60 8.34
N ALA A 252 -1.31 12.69 9.24
CA ALA A 252 -0.51 12.34 10.41
C ALA A 252 -0.56 10.83 10.71
N VAL A 253 0.61 10.18 10.77
CA VAL A 253 0.77 8.72 10.86
C VAL A 253 1.40 8.32 12.20
N ARG A 254 1.03 7.16 12.76
CA ARG A 254 1.65 6.58 13.96
C ARG A 254 2.58 5.41 13.62
N PRO A 255 3.60 5.11 14.45
CA PRO A 255 4.38 3.89 14.29
C PRO A 255 3.47 2.65 14.38
N GLY A 256 3.67 1.69 13.49
CA GLY A 256 2.81 0.53 13.32
C GLY A 256 1.52 0.79 12.54
N GLN A 257 1.32 2.00 11.98
CA GLN A 257 0.15 2.34 11.18
C GLN A 257 0.48 2.39 9.68
N THR A 258 -0.37 1.76 8.87
CA THR A 258 -0.42 1.93 7.42
C THR A 258 -1.58 2.85 7.04
N LEU A 259 -1.36 3.74 6.07
CA LEU A 259 -2.34 4.65 5.50
C LEU A 259 -2.47 4.37 3.99
N PHE A 260 -3.71 4.28 3.51
CA PHE A 260 -4.04 3.92 2.13
C PHE A 260 -4.61 5.12 1.36
N TYR A 261 -4.03 5.37 0.20
CA TYR A 261 -4.46 6.42 -0.73
C TYR A 261 -4.60 5.83 -2.13
N LYS A 262 -5.45 6.42 -2.98
CA LYS A 262 -5.62 6.02 -4.38
C LYS A 262 -5.50 7.22 -5.31
N VAL A 263 -4.81 7.07 -6.44
CA VAL A 263 -4.56 8.10 -7.46
C VAL A 263 -5.11 7.59 -8.79
N PRO A 264 -5.93 8.36 -9.53
CA PRO A 264 -6.38 7.96 -10.85
C PRO A 264 -5.28 8.26 -11.87
N VAL A 265 -4.86 7.26 -12.63
CA VAL A 265 -3.82 7.38 -13.67
C VAL A 265 -4.38 6.81 -14.97
N ASP A 266 -4.52 7.67 -15.97
CA ASP A 266 -5.12 7.30 -17.26
C ASP A 266 -4.07 6.75 -18.24
N TRP A 267 -4.52 6.16 -19.35
CA TRP A 267 -3.64 5.67 -20.41
C TRP A 267 -2.73 6.80 -20.92
N GLY A 268 -1.44 6.51 -21.13
CA GLY A 268 -0.44 7.50 -21.53
C GLY A 268 0.06 8.44 -20.42
N GLN A 269 -0.42 8.30 -19.18
CA GLN A 269 0.02 9.13 -18.05
C GLN A 269 1.08 8.43 -17.17
N GLN A 270 1.95 9.22 -16.56
CA GLN A 270 2.97 8.81 -15.58
C GLN A 270 2.57 9.26 -14.18
N LEU A 271 2.71 8.36 -13.21
CA LEU A 271 2.58 8.65 -11.77
C LEU A 271 3.95 8.91 -11.16
N TYR A 272 4.04 9.90 -10.29
CA TYR A 272 5.15 10.08 -9.37
C TYR A 272 4.62 10.39 -7.97
N ALA A 273 5.17 9.72 -6.96
CA ALA A 273 4.81 9.92 -5.56
C ALA A 273 6.06 10.12 -4.69
N THR A 274 5.94 11.02 -3.72
CA THR A 274 6.94 11.22 -2.66
C THR A 274 6.23 11.30 -1.32
N ALA A 275 6.63 10.46 -0.36
CA ALA A 275 6.22 10.55 1.04
C ALA A 275 7.32 11.24 1.85
N GLU A 276 6.95 12.15 2.74
CA GLU A 276 7.85 12.90 3.60
C GLU A 276 7.38 12.80 5.06
N THR A 277 8.26 12.36 5.95
CA THR A 277 8.01 12.37 7.40
C THR A 277 8.63 13.63 7.99
N GLY A 278 7.83 14.43 8.70
CA GLY A 278 8.29 15.63 9.39
C GLY A 278 9.22 15.32 10.56
N SER A 279 9.94 16.35 11.03
CA SER A 279 10.83 16.22 12.18
C SER A 279 10.07 16.01 13.50
N SER A 280 10.74 15.37 14.45
CA SER A 280 10.30 15.22 15.85
C SER A 280 11.10 16.16 16.75
N THR A 281 10.45 16.70 17.78
CA THR A 281 11.12 17.49 18.83
C THR A 281 11.54 16.64 20.03
N GLY A 282 11.56 15.30 19.90
CA GLY A 282 11.93 14.38 20.96
C GLY A 282 12.30 12.99 20.46
N GLY A 283 13.17 12.32 21.21
CA GLY A 283 13.84 11.07 20.82
C GLY A 283 15.21 11.29 20.20
N ASP A 284 15.99 10.22 20.06
CA ASP A 284 17.34 10.26 19.49
C ASP A 284 17.72 8.97 18.72
N GLY A 285 18.89 9.00 18.07
CA GLY A 285 19.43 7.88 17.31
C GLY A 285 18.87 7.77 15.88
N PHE A 286 18.66 6.54 15.41
CA PHE A 286 18.27 6.26 14.02
C PHE A 286 17.47 4.96 13.90
N VAL A 287 16.50 4.92 12.98
CA VAL A 287 15.76 3.73 12.54
C VAL A 287 15.98 3.56 11.03
N GLY A 288 16.59 2.45 10.61
CA GLY A 288 17.09 2.27 9.23
C GLY A 288 16.01 2.09 8.16
N THR A 289 14.90 1.45 8.50
CA THR A 289 13.72 1.33 7.63
C THR A 289 12.52 1.80 8.43
N ALA A 290 12.33 3.13 8.45
CA ALA A 290 11.35 3.80 9.28
C ALA A 290 10.04 4.05 8.52
N LEU A 291 10.16 4.54 7.29
CA LEU A 291 9.04 4.78 6.37
C LEU A 291 9.15 3.80 5.19
N THR A 292 8.02 3.25 4.76
CA THR A 292 7.87 2.51 3.49
C THR A 292 6.65 3.02 2.76
N MET A 293 6.74 3.25 1.44
CA MET A 293 5.62 3.54 0.57
C MET A 293 5.63 2.56 -0.60
N SER A 294 4.65 1.66 -0.63
CA SER A 294 4.47 0.67 -1.71
C SER A 294 3.39 1.11 -2.68
N LEU A 295 3.63 0.91 -3.97
CA LEU A 295 2.70 1.18 -5.07
C LEU A 295 2.07 -0.12 -5.59
N TYR A 296 0.74 -0.12 -5.68
CA TYR A 296 -0.04 -1.19 -6.29
C TYR A 296 -0.88 -0.64 -7.45
N ASN A 297 -1.10 -1.45 -8.49
CA ASN A 297 -1.89 -1.09 -9.66
C ASN A 297 -3.41 -1.41 -9.45
N PRO A 298 -4.29 -1.17 -10.45
CA PRO A 298 -5.74 -1.38 -10.33
C PRO A 298 -6.19 -2.78 -9.90
N VAL A 299 -5.43 -3.85 -10.22
CA VAL A 299 -5.74 -5.23 -9.77
C VAL A 299 -5.08 -5.57 -8.41
N ARG A 300 -4.60 -4.54 -7.70
CA ARG A 300 -3.75 -4.60 -6.50
C ARG A 300 -2.45 -5.39 -6.69
N GLY A 301 -1.97 -5.48 -7.93
CA GLY A 301 -0.67 -6.05 -8.25
C GLY A 301 0.47 -5.10 -7.85
N TYR A 302 1.50 -5.64 -7.20
CA TYR A 302 2.68 -4.86 -6.79
C TYR A 302 3.39 -4.27 -8.02
N VAL A 303 3.71 -2.97 -7.96
CA VAL A 303 4.49 -2.25 -8.98
C VAL A 303 5.90 -2.01 -8.48
N ASP A 304 6.04 -1.25 -7.39
CA ASP A 304 7.32 -0.73 -6.89
C ASP A 304 7.19 -0.32 -5.41
N ASP A 305 8.29 -0.12 -4.71
CA ASP A 305 8.31 0.48 -3.37
C ASP A 305 9.50 1.43 -3.17
N VAL A 306 9.38 2.31 -2.18
CA VAL A 306 10.50 3.09 -1.66
C VAL A 306 10.44 3.13 -0.13
N GLY A 307 11.61 2.99 0.50
CA GLY A 307 11.79 3.17 1.94
C GLY A 307 12.71 4.34 2.28
N SER A 308 12.63 4.82 3.52
CA SER A 308 13.63 5.73 4.09
C SER A 308 13.84 5.51 5.59
N GLY A 309 15.03 5.85 6.06
CA GLY A 309 15.38 5.87 7.48
C GLY A 309 14.96 7.19 8.17
N TYR A 310 14.98 7.19 9.50
CA TYR A 310 14.56 8.34 10.30
C TYR A 310 15.48 8.55 11.51
N SER A 311 15.98 9.78 11.65
CA SER A 311 16.84 10.27 12.73
C SER A 311 16.13 11.21 13.73
N GLY A 312 14.84 11.49 13.50
CA GLY A 312 14.14 12.62 14.11
C GLY A 312 14.12 13.87 13.22
N ASP A 313 14.99 13.96 12.21
CA ASP A 313 14.97 15.01 11.19
C ASP A 313 13.88 14.77 10.13
N GLN A 314 13.55 15.80 9.35
CA GLN A 314 12.68 15.63 8.19
C GLN A 314 13.35 14.73 7.14
N THR A 315 12.65 13.71 6.67
CA THR A 315 13.12 12.73 5.68
C THR A 315 12.11 12.55 4.56
N SER A 316 12.55 12.09 3.39
CA SER A 316 11.69 11.81 2.24
C SER A 316 12.03 10.47 1.57
N ALA A 317 11.00 9.90 0.93
CA ALA A 317 11.04 8.67 0.16
C ALA A 317 10.25 8.89 -1.14
N ALA A 318 10.95 8.92 -2.29
CA ALA A 318 10.35 9.14 -3.60
C ALA A 318 10.49 7.88 -4.46
N LEU A 319 9.40 7.46 -5.13
CA LEU A 319 9.50 6.42 -6.15
C LEU A 319 10.42 6.91 -7.27
N ASP A 320 11.20 5.99 -7.86
CA ASP A 320 11.88 6.28 -9.12
C ASP A 320 10.84 6.62 -10.21
N PRO A 321 11.24 7.32 -11.28
CA PRO A 321 10.39 7.54 -12.44
C PRO A 321 9.78 6.23 -12.98
N LEU A 322 8.47 6.21 -13.13
CA LEU A 322 7.71 5.10 -13.68
C LEU A 322 7.31 5.39 -15.14
N PRO A 323 7.20 4.37 -16.01
CA PRO A 323 6.79 4.56 -17.40
C PRO A 323 5.34 5.03 -17.51
N PRO A 324 4.95 5.63 -18.65
CA PRO A 324 3.56 5.92 -18.94
C PRO A 324 2.72 4.65 -18.91
N VAL A 325 1.49 4.74 -18.41
CA VAL A 325 0.52 3.64 -18.42
C VAL A 325 0.23 3.22 -19.86
N ALA A 326 0.63 1.99 -20.22
CA ALA A 326 0.51 1.46 -21.58
C ALA A 326 0.27 -0.05 -21.55
N TYR A 327 -0.65 -0.55 -22.38
CA TYR A 327 -1.03 -1.97 -22.40
C TYR A 327 0.18 -2.89 -22.63
N ASP A 328 1.07 -2.48 -23.54
CA ASP A 328 2.28 -3.20 -23.95
C ASP A 328 3.34 -3.30 -22.82
N ASN A 329 3.20 -2.52 -21.73
CA ASN A 329 4.07 -2.67 -20.55
C ASN A 329 4.03 -4.09 -19.97
N ARG A 330 2.94 -4.85 -20.20
CA ARG A 330 2.80 -6.25 -19.73
C ARG A 330 3.94 -7.18 -20.16
N HIS A 331 4.62 -6.87 -21.28
CA HIS A 331 5.73 -7.65 -21.80
C HIS A 331 7.09 -7.36 -21.12
N ALA A 332 7.16 -6.42 -20.16
CA ALA A 332 8.38 -6.18 -19.37
C ALA A 332 8.57 -7.19 -18.22
N VAL A 333 9.83 -7.52 -17.94
CA VAL A 333 10.21 -8.45 -16.85
C VAL A 333 10.15 -7.79 -15.47
N GLN A 334 10.37 -6.47 -15.39
CA GLN A 334 10.43 -5.73 -14.12
C GLN A 334 9.05 -5.23 -13.71
N ASN A 335 8.61 -5.55 -12.49
CA ASN A 335 7.31 -5.14 -11.94
C ASN A 335 7.06 -3.63 -12.01
N ARG A 336 8.08 -2.79 -11.84
CA ARG A 336 7.94 -1.32 -11.92
C ARG A 336 7.57 -0.82 -13.33
N VAL A 337 7.81 -1.63 -14.35
CA VAL A 337 7.35 -1.39 -15.72
C VAL A 337 6.06 -2.16 -15.97
N SER A 338 6.04 -3.48 -15.79
CA SER A 338 4.87 -4.30 -16.17
C SER A 338 3.66 -4.16 -15.25
N GLY A 339 3.84 -3.61 -14.05
CA GLY A 339 2.76 -3.18 -13.18
C GLY A 339 1.99 -1.97 -13.74
N MET A 340 2.64 -1.12 -14.55
CA MET A 340 2.05 0.05 -15.21
C MET A 340 1.25 -0.32 -16.48
N ARG A 341 0.65 -1.52 -16.53
CA ARG A 341 -0.05 -2.06 -17.73
C ARG A 341 -1.54 -1.67 -17.83
N PHE A 342 -2.07 -0.95 -16.84
CA PHE A 342 -3.50 -0.67 -16.65
C PHE A 342 -3.76 0.81 -16.36
N ALA A 343 -4.78 1.42 -16.94
CA ALA A 343 -5.33 2.67 -16.40
C ALA A 343 -6.28 2.39 -15.22
N GLY A 344 -6.57 3.40 -14.41
CA GLY A 344 -7.50 3.32 -13.29
C GLY A 344 -6.84 3.76 -11.96
N TRP A 345 -7.27 3.16 -10.86
CA TRP A 345 -6.79 3.48 -9.52
C TRP A 345 -5.45 2.81 -9.18
N TYR A 346 -4.41 3.61 -8.99
CA TYR A 346 -3.15 3.19 -8.40
C TYR A 346 -3.14 3.50 -6.91
N TYR A 347 -2.74 2.54 -6.08
CA TYR A 347 -2.82 2.62 -4.63
C TYR A 347 -1.45 2.85 -4.00
N LEU A 348 -1.35 3.84 -3.13
CA LEU A 348 -0.18 4.12 -2.29
C LEU A 348 -0.48 3.62 -0.87
N ALA A 349 0.25 2.60 -0.43
CA ALA A 349 0.23 2.12 0.95
C ALA A 349 1.46 2.68 1.69
N VAL A 350 1.24 3.63 2.60
CA VAL A 350 2.31 4.30 3.37
C VAL A 350 2.34 3.75 4.78
N HIS A 351 3.42 3.07 5.15
CA HIS A 351 3.61 2.47 6.47
C HIS A 351 4.74 3.16 7.24
N LEU A 352 4.48 3.54 8.49
CA LEU A 352 5.53 3.94 9.44
C LEU A 352 5.82 2.75 10.36
N GLY A 353 7.03 2.22 10.33
CA GLY A 353 7.45 1.03 11.07
C GLY A 353 7.29 1.19 12.59
N ALA A 354 6.80 0.14 13.26
CA ALA A 354 6.63 0.15 14.72
C ALA A 354 7.89 0.56 15.52
N PRO A 355 9.14 0.18 15.15
CA PRO A 355 10.34 0.59 15.88
C PRO A 355 10.62 2.10 15.95
N VAL A 356 9.91 2.93 15.20
CA VAL A 356 9.95 4.39 15.36
C VAL A 356 9.40 4.83 16.73
N ALA A 357 8.45 4.08 17.31
CA ALA A 357 7.89 4.37 18.63
C ALA A 357 8.92 4.26 19.76
N ASP A 358 9.88 3.34 19.64
CA ASP A 358 10.84 3.01 20.70
C ASP A 358 11.91 4.10 20.87
N LYS A 359 12.13 4.91 19.83
CA LYS A 359 13.14 5.99 19.81
C LYS A 359 12.51 7.38 19.82
N PHE A 360 11.50 7.62 18.99
CA PHE A 360 10.91 8.94 18.76
C PHE A 360 9.49 9.09 19.36
N GLY A 361 9.03 8.09 20.11
CA GLY A 361 7.72 8.08 20.75
C GLY A 361 6.56 7.76 19.81
N LYS A 362 5.35 7.66 20.36
CA LYS A 362 4.16 7.12 19.68
C LYS A 362 3.53 8.07 18.64
N GLY A 363 4.16 9.20 18.36
CA GLY A 363 3.66 10.23 17.44
C GLY A 363 2.31 10.84 17.88
N PRO A 364 1.45 11.24 16.93
CA PRO A 364 1.57 11.04 15.50
C PRO A 364 2.66 11.92 14.87
N PHE A 365 3.31 11.40 13.84
CA PHE A 365 4.30 12.11 13.02
C PHE A 365 3.59 12.76 11.84
N GLY A 366 4.01 13.97 11.46
CA GLY A 366 3.47 14.64 10.28
C GLY A 366 3.88 13.91 9.01
N LEU A 367 2.91 13.57 8.16
CA LEU A 367 3.13 12.98 6.84
C LEU A 367 2.77 14.01 5.77
N THR A 368 3.65 14.21 4.78
CA THR A 368 3.33 14.96 3.55
C THR A 368 3.48 14.03 2.35
N LEU A 369 2.48 13.98 1.48
CA LEU A 369 2.50 13.25 0.21
C LEU A 369 2.48 14.23 -0.95
N ARG A 370 3.48 14.17 -1.84
CA ARG A 370 3.48 14.89 -3.13
C ARG A 370 3.10 13.92 -4.22
N VAL A 371 2.03 14.22 -4.95
CA VAL A 371 1.51 13.39 -6.05
C VAL A 371 1.57 14.21 -7.35
N ARG A 372 2.24 13.68 -8.38
CA ARG A 372 2.19 14.17 -9.75
C ARG A 372 1.56 13.11 -10.64
N VAL A 373 0.64 13.53 -11.50
CA VAL A 373 0.21 12.78 -12.68
C VAL A 373 0.51 13.66 -13.89
N SER A 374 1.34 13.18 -14.82
CA SER A 374 1.74 13.94 -16.01
C SER A 374 1.56 13.12 -17.29
N GLY A 375 1.56 13.80 -18.44
CA GLY A 375 1.20 13.20 -19.71
C GLY A 375 -0.29 13.37 -20.02
N THR A 376 -0.62 13.30 -21.31
CA THR A 376 -1.99 13.45 -21.79
C THR A 376 -2.72 12.12 -21.71
N ALA A 377 -3.93 12.10 -21.15
CA ALA A 377 -4.79 10.93 -21.18
C ALA A 377 -5.09 10.54 -22.65
N GLY A 378 -4.66 9.33 -23.02
CA GLY A 378 -4.84 8.73 -24.34
C GLY A 378 -6.06 7.82 -24.41
N SER A 379 -6.30 7.23 -25.57
CA SER A 379 -7.27 6.16 -25.74
C SER A 379 -6.73 4.84 -25.19
N GLY A 380 -7.50 4.17 -24.34
CA GLY A 380 -7.20 2.80 -23.92
C GLY A 380 -7.30 1.76 -25.05
N PRO A 381 -6.86 0.52 -24.79
CA PRO A 381 -6.91 -0.56 -25.76
C PRO A 381 -8.37 -0.96 -26.06
N SER A 382 -8.62 -1.46 -27.28
CA SER A 382 -9.98 -1.78 -27.74
C SER A 382 -10.44 -3.17 -27.25
N TYR A 383 -10.88 -3.26 -25.99
CA TYR A 383 -11.45 -4.47 -25.37
C TYR A 383 -12.67 -5.03 -26.12
N ALA A 384 -12.76 -6.36 -26.25
CA ALA A 384 -13.83 -7.09 -26.93
C ALA A 384 -15.06 -7.36 -26.06
N GLY A 385 -14.85 -7.48 -24.76
CA GLY A 385 -15.90 -7.57 -23.74
C GLY A 385 -15.83 -6.39 -22.77
N GLN A 386 -16.44 -6.58 -21.60
CA GLN A 386 -16.34 -5.70 -20.44
C GLN A 386 -15.39 -6.34 -19.42
N ALA A 387 -14.68 -5.52 -18.64
CA ALA A 387 -13.90 -5.99 -17.50
C ALA A 387 -14.78 -6.17 -16.26
N GLU A 388 -14.44 -7.12 -15.41
CA GLU A 388 -15.15 -7.37 -14.15
C GLU A 388 -14.18 -7.21 -12.98
N PRO A 389 -14.37 -6.22 -12.07
CA PRO A 389 -15.53 -5.33 -12.00
C PRO A 389 -15.51 -4.24 -13.09
N SER A 390 -16.69 -3.76 -13.46
CA SER A 390 -16.87 -2.74 -14.51
C SER A 390 -16.06 -1.46 -14.23
N GLY A 391 -15.33 -0.97 -15.24
CA GLY A 391 -14.57 0.28 -15.17
C GLY A 391 -13.16 0.19 -14.57
N VAL A 392 -12.72 -0.99 -14.11
CA VAL A 392 -11.43 -1.18 -13.40
C VAL A 392 -10.17 -0.84 -14.23
N PHE A 393 -10.28 -0.77 -15.57
CA PHE A 393 -9.18 -0.48 -16.51
C PHE A 393 -9.30 0.87 -17.24
N GLU A 394 -10.08 1.80 -16.69
CA GLU A 394 -10.25 3.16 -17.18
C GLU A 394 -10.30 4.16 -16.03
N VAL A 395 -10.17 5.46 -16.34
CA VAL A 395 -10.40 6.55 -15.38
C VAL A 395 -11.69 7.26 -15.77
N THR A 396 -12.77 7.01 -15.03
CA THR A 396 -14.08 7.61 -15.30
C THR A 396 -14.11 9.09 -14.90
N ARG A 397 -15.21 9.78 -15.22
CA ARG A 397 -15.44 11.14 -14.71
C ARG A 397 -15.55 11.14 -13.17
N GLN A 398 -16.22 10.15 -12.59
CA GLN A 398 -16.44 10.04 -11.15
C GLN A 398 -15.11 9.89 -10.39
N ASP A 399 -14.13 9.15 -10.93
CA ASP A 399 -12.82 8.98 -10.29
C ASP A 399 -12.03 10.29 -10.24
N ARG A 400 -12.11 11.08 -11.33
CA ARG A 400 -11.50 12.42 -11.42
C ARG A 400 -12.19 13.41 -10.47
N GLU A 401 -13.51 13.31 -10.33
CA GLU A 401 -14.30 14.12 -9.38
C GLU A 401 -14.00 13.74 -7.93
N GLU A 402 -13.83 12.46 -7.59
CA GLU A 402 -13.46 11.99 -6.24
C GLU A 402 -12.04 12.45 -5.85
N ALA A 403 -11.09 12.35 -6.78
CA ALA A 403 -9.71 12.81 -6.61
C ALA A 403 -9.62 14.34 -6.48
N ALA A 404 -10.42 15.09 -7.26
CA ALA A 404 -10.52 16.55 -7.15
C ALA A 404 -11.23 17.00 -5.87
N ALA A 405 -12.28 16.29 -5.44
CA ALA A 405 -12.96 16.53 -4.17
C ALA A 405 -12.03 16.32 -2.96
N GLY A 406 -10.97 15.53 -3.09
CA GLY A 406 -9.89 15.47 -2.11
C GLY A 406 -9.21 16.81 -1.86
N ALA A 407 -9.07 17.66 -2.88
CA ALA A 407 -8.47 19.00 -2.77
C ALA A 407 -9.43 20.03 -2.17
N GLY A 408 -10.74 19.81 -2.31
CA GLY A 408 -11.78 20.60 -1.68
C GLY A 408 -11.94 20.24 -0.19
N GLY A 409 -11.17 20.90 0.68
CA GLY A 409 -11.30 20.73 2.13
C GLY A 409 -12.75 20.88 2.59
N SER A 410 -13.25 19.88 3.32
CA SER A 410 -14.68 19.72 3.57
C SER A 410 -15.32 20.90 4.31
N THR A 411 -16.15 21.67 3.60
CA THR A 411 -17.27 22.37 4.21
C THR A 411 -18.38 21.35 4.45
N ALA A 412 -18.80 21.21 5.71
CA ALA A 412 -19.88 20.29 6.06
C ALA A 412 -21.20 20.77 5.42
N ASN A 413 -21.73 19.97 4.48
CA ASN A 413 -22.92 20.32 3.73
C ASN A 413 -24.18 20.10 4.58
N VAL A 414 -24.56 21.13 5.36
CA VAL A 414 -25.77 21.12 6.21
C VAL A 414 -27.02 21.32 5.33
N PRO A 415 -27.97 20.37 5.26
CA PRO A 415 -29.15 20.52 4.42
C PRO A 415 -30.23 21.39 5.08
N GLY A 416 -30.65 22.46 4.40
CA GLY A 416 -31.92 23.16 4.65
C GLY A 416 -31.80 24.52 5.38
N GLY A 417 -32.23 25.59 4.70
CA GLY A 417 -32.17 26.96 5.25
C GLY A 417 -32.62 28.05 4.29
N THR A 418 -33.80 27.92 3.68
CA THR A 418 -34.31 28.92 2.70
C THR A 418 -34.78 30.21 3.38
N THR A 419 -34.15 31.36 3.06
CA THR A 419 -34.77 32.68 2.74
C THR A 419 -33.72 33.80 2.78
N GLY A 420 -33.96 34.91 2.06
CA GLY A 420 -33.25 36.19 2.26
C GLY A 420 -32.42 36.68 1.07
N SER A 421 -33.04 37.44 0.16
CA SER A 421 -32.32 38.29 -0.80
C SER A 421 -32.18 39.70 -0.27
N ALA A 422 -30.99 40.33 -0.36
CA ALA A 422 -30.82 41.75 -0.74
C ALA A 422 -29.35 42.21 -0.86
N SER A 423 -29.01 42.76 -2.03
CA SER A 423 -28.09 43.88 -2.28
C SER A 423 -26.90 44.23 -1.35
N GLY A 424 -25.69 44.18 -1.94
CA GLY A 424 -24.97 45.41 -2.28
C GLY A 424 -23.78 45.85 -1.41
N GLY A 425 -22.89 46.66 -2.01
CA GLY A 425 -21.82 47.41 -1.32
C GLY A 425 -20.40 46.94 -1.64
N ALA A 426 -19.65 47.78 -2.36
CA ALA A 426 -18.19 47.69 -2.49
C ALA A 426 -17.57 49.06 -2.20
N THR A 427 -16.38 49.12 -1.58
CA THR A 427 -15.27 50.10 -1.82
C THR A 427 -14.22 50.08 -0.69
N GLY A 428 -12.98 50.47 -1.03
CA GLY A 428 -11.92 50.91 -0.10
C GLY A 428 -11.00 49.82 0.49
N GLY A 429 -9.69 50.05 0.69
CA GLY A 429 -8.85 51.16 0.21
C GLY A 429 -7.71 51.57 1.17
N GLY A 430 -6.47 51.64 0.68
CA GLY A 430 -5.26 52.12 1.39
C GLY A 430 -4.44 50.98 2.04
N THR A 431 -3.10 50.85 1.96
CA THR A 431 -1.89 51.68 1.71
C THR A 431 -1.22 52.33 2.93
N GLY A 432 0.06 51.99 3.14
CA GLY A 432 0.96 52.46 4.21
C GLY A 432 1.98 51.34 4.52
N ALA A 433 3.23 51.29 4.04
CA ALA A 433 4.27 52.29 3.70
C ALA A 433 5.18 52.68 4.89
N ALA A 434 6.46 52.27 4.73
CA ALA A 434 7.74 52.61 5.39
C ALA A 434 7.81 53.54 6.63
N GLU A 435 8.75 53.24 7.54
CA GLU A 435 10.03 53.97 7.73
C GLU A 435 10.93 53.19 8.74
N THR A 436 12.12 52.70 8.35
CA THR A 436 13.48 53.30 8.43
C THR A 436 14.01 53.63 9.84
N GLY A 437 15.18 53.06 10.16
CA GLY A 437 16.04 53.45 11.29
C GLY A 437 17.40 52.77 11.14
N ALA A 438 18.50 53.54 11.14
CA ALA A 438 19.83 53.08 10.75
C ALA A 438 20.95 53.64 11.65
N ASP A 439 22.16 53.12 11.41
CA ASP A 439 23.49 53.60 11.85
C ASP A 439 23.87 53.52 13.34
N GLY A 440 25.17 53.24 13.60
CA GLY A 440 25.72 53.11 14.95
C GLY A 440 27.11 52.46 15.10
N ALA A 441 28.04 52.63 14.15
CA ALA A 441 29.34 51.93 14.16
C ALA A 441 30.43 52.57 15.05
N ARG A 442 31.27 51.71 15.68
CA ARG A 442 32.69 51.91 16.15
C ARG A 442 33.12 50.79 17.14
N THR A 443 34.39 50.43 17.42
CA THR A 443 35.68 50.34 16.68
C THR A 443 36.72 49.67 17.61
N GLY A 444 37.60 48.80 17.09
CA GLY A 444 38.84 48.35 17.75
C GLY A 444 38.71 47.21 18.78
N ASP A 445 39.76 46.43 19.08
CA ASP A 445 41.09 46.38 18.45
C ASP A 445 41.80 44.99 18.57
N ASP A 446 42.94 44.85 17.89
CA ASP A 446 43.78 43.67 17.61
C ASP A 446 44.26 42.80 18.82
N GLY A 447 44.78 41.58 18.58
CA GLY A 447 45.19 40.67 19.66
C GLY A 447 45.79 39.28 19.38
N THR A 448 46.49 39.03 18.25
CA THR A 448 47.41 37.87 18.03
C THR A 448 46.91 36.40 18.15
N MET A 449 47.04 35.62 17.07
CA MET A 449 47.99 34.48 16.95
C MET A 449 47.97 33.89 15.52
N THR A 450 49.07 33.24 15.11
CA THR A 450 49.40 32.97 13.70
C THR A 450 49.56 31.48 13.39
N LEU A 451 49.39 31.10 12.10
CA LEU A 451 49.45 29.74 11.52
C LEU A 451 48.26 28.82 11.91
N VAL A 452 47.80 27.87 11.08
CA VAL A 452 48.34 27.28 9.83
C VAL A 452 47.31 27.39 8.69
N ALA A 453 47.79 27.56 7.45
CA ALA A 453 46.99 27.41 6.23
C ALA A 453 47.42 26.17 5.42
N VAL A 454 46.54 25.70 4.52
CA VAL A 454 46.74 24.57 3.58
C VAL A 454 46.75 23.17 4.22
N GLY A 455 45.61 22.46 4.08
CA GLY A 455 45.46 21.05 4.46
C GLY A 455 44.33 20.31 3.72
N GLY A 456 43.89 20.83 2.56
CA GLY A 456 42.62 20.41 1.92
C GLY A 456 42.71 19.47 0.72
N ILE A 457 43.89 19.26 0.12
CA ILE A 457 44.03 18.44 -1.11
C ILE A 457 45.28 17.55 -0.97
N GLY A 458 45.06 16.25 -0.72
CA GLY A 458 46.14 15.25 -0.65
C GLY A 458 45.66 13.82 -0.48
N THR A 459 44.71 13.58 0.43
CA THR A 459 44.13 12.25 0.70
C THR A 459 43.38 11.66 -0.51
N GLY A 460 42.59 12.48 -1.22
CA GLY A 460 41.84 12.04 -2.41
C GLY A 460 42.75 11.55 -3.54
N SER A 461 43.84 12.27 -3.83
CA SER A 461 44.79 11.89 -4.90
C SER A 461 45.51 10.57 -4.58
N LEU A 462 45.84 10.32 -3.31
CA LEU A 462 46.43 9.06 -2.87
C LEU A 462 45.45 7.89 -3.00
N LEU A 463 44.16 8.08 -2.69
CA LEU A 463 43.13 7.06 -2.89
C LEU A 463 42.94 6.70 -4.38
N VAL A 464 42.90 7.70 -5.27
CA VAL A 464 42.79 7.46 -6.73
C VAL A 464 44.02 6.70 -7.25
N LEU A 465 45.23 7.11 -6.86
CA LEU A 465 46.46 6.40 -7.24
C LEU A 465 46.50 4.97 -6.69
N ALA A 466 46.07 4.74 -5.44
CA ALA A 466 45.96 3.41 -4.87
C ALA A 466 44.96 2.53 -5.65
N LEU A 467 43.82 3.07 -6.08
CA LEU A 467 42.82 2.35 -6.87
C LEU A 467 43.35 1.97 -8.27
N VAL A 468 44.08 2.88 -8.92
CA VAL A 468 44.73 2.63 -10.22
C VAL A 468 45.83 1.57 -10.10
N VAL A 469 46.66 1.62 -9.06
CA VAL A 469 47.67 0.59 -8.80
C VAL A 469 47.01 -0.77 -8.49
N TRP A 470 45.97 -0.79 -7.67
CA TRP A 470 45.25 -2.02 -7.31
C TRP A 470 44.60 -2.69 -8.54
N THR A 471 43.92 -1.92 -9.39
CA THR A 471 43.32 -2.44 -10.62
C THR A 471 44.37 -2.91 -11.64
N ALA A 472 45.53 -2.25 -11.73
CA ALA A 472 46.65 -2.71 -12.55
C ALA A 472 47.27 -4.02 -12.04
N VAL A 473 47.42 -4.19 -10.72
CA VAL A 473 47.91 -5.44 -10.09
C VAL A 473 46.91 -6.58 -10.26
N ALA A 474 45.60 -6.31 -10.08
CA ALA A 474 44.54 -7.29 -10.30
C ALA A 474 44.54 -7.81 -11.74
N ARG A 475 44.62 -6.91 -12.74
CA ARG A 475 44.74 -7.30 -14.15
C ARG A 475 46.02 -8.10 -14.45
N ARG A 476 47.15 -7.81 -13.79
CA ARG A 476 48.38 -8.61 -13.97
C ARG A 476 48.26 -10.04 -13.43
N ARG A 477 47.60 -10.26 -12.29
CA ARG A 477 47.38 -11.62 -11.75
C ARG A 477 46.52 -12.47 -12.69
N ALA A 478 45.43 -11.92 -13.21
CA ALA A 478 44.57 -12.60 -14.19
C ALA A 478 45.30 -13.03 -15.48
N VAL A 479 46.40 -12.35 -15.85
CA VAL A 479 47.26 -12.73 -16.99
C VAL A 479 48.30 -13.80 -16.60
N SER A 480 48.74 -13.86 -15.34
CA SER A 480 49.63 -14.91 -14.84
C SER A 480 48.91 -16.26 -14.68
N ASP A 481 47.69 -16.26 -14.16
CA ASP A 481 46.92 -17.50 -13.95
C ASP A 481 46.50 -18.15 -15.29
N GLY A 482 46.36 -17.35 -16.36
CA GLY A 482 46.08 -17.83 -17.72
C GLY A 482 47.25 -18.55 -18.43
N ALA A 483 48.45 -18.57 -17.85
CA ALA A 483 49.64 -19.14 -18.48
C ALA A 483 50.00 -20.58 -18.03
N ALA A 484 49.24 -21.16 -17.08
CA ALA A 484 49.65 -22.38 -16.36
C ALA A 484 48.91 -23.68 -16.75
N MET A 485 47.90 -23.65 -17.63
CA MET A 485 47.12 -24.83 -18.02
C MET A 485 47.14 -25.10 -19.54
N GLY A 486 48.28 -25.62 -20.01
CA GLY A 486 48.43 -26.13 -21.37
C GLY A 486 48.24 -27.65 -21.46
N ALA A 487 47.46 -28.09 -22.46
CA ALA A 487 47.44 -29.43 -23.08
C ALA A 487 47.06 -30.67 -22.23
N ALA A 488 45.86 -31.20 -22.51
CA ALA A 488 45.55 -32.64 -22.54
C ALA A 488 44.62 -32.91 -23.76
N PRO A 489 44.64 -34.12 -24.38
CA PRO A 489 44.22 -34.27 -25.77
C PRO A 489 42.72 -34.52 -26.01
N VAL A 490 42.26 -34.12 -27.20
CA VAL A 490 40.91 -34.42 -27.71
C VAL A 490 40.85 -35.82 -28.32
N VAL A 491 39.89 -36.63 -27.86
CA VAL A 491 39.49 -37.89 -28.53
C VAL A 491 38.30 -37.60 -29.45
N ARG A 492 38.37 -38.02 -30.72
CA ARG A 492 37.21 -38.02 -31.62
C ARG A 492 36.36 -39.27 -31.40
N GLY A 493 35.05 -39.10 -31.32
CA GLY A 493 34.05 -40.17 -31.46
C GLY A 493 32.89 -39.64 -32.30
N GLU A 494 32.56 -40.34 -33.37
CA GLU A 494 31.43 -40.00 -34.25
C GLU A 494 30.13 -40.58 -33.68
N TYR A 495 29.01 -39.86 -33.80
CA TYR A 495 27.69 -40.48 -33.95
C TYR A 495 26.75 -39.56 -34.75
N GLY A 496 25.93 -40.16 -35.63
CA GLY A 496 25.07 -39.45 -36.57
C GLY A 496 23.65 -39.16 -36.06
N PRO A 497 22.81 -38.47 -36.84
CA PRO A 497 21.46 -38.06 -36.45
C PRO A 497 20.47 -39.25 -36.42
N PRO A 498 19.44 -39.19 -35.56
CA PRO A 498 18.41 -40.23 -35.49
C PRO A 498 17.49 -40.23 -36.72
N ARG A 499 16.99 -41.42 -37.08
CA ARG A 499 15.83 -41.59 -37.97
C ARG A 499 14.59 -41.90 -37.13
N ALA A 500 13.43 -41.45 -37.61
CA ALA A 500 12.15 -41.70 -36.95
C ALA A 500 11.65 -43.14 -37.17
N TRP A 501 10.89 -43.62 -36.18
CA TRP A 501 9.70 -44.46 -36.33
C TRP A 501 8.60 -43.83 -35.47
#